data_AF-A0A834RRQ8-F1
#
_entry.id   AF-A0A834RRQ8-F1
#
_cell.length_a   1.000
_cell.length_b   1.000
_cell.length_c   1.000
_cell.angle_alpha   90.00
_cell.angle_beta   90.00
_cell.angle_gamma   90.00
#
_symmetry.space_group_name_H-M   'P 1'
#
loop_
_entity.id
_entity.type
_entity.pdbx_description
1 polymer ?
#
loop_
_entity_poly.entity_id
_entity_poly.type
_entity_poly.pdbx_seq_one_letter_code
_entity_poly.pdbx_strand_id
1 'polypeptide(L)'
;MVHRHGSRYPEVSGEAAERTLGKKLTDAAGKFTGHGPLSFLNDWKFLLGAEILVPNGKQELFTSGTLHYYQYGHLYPNNGSKIVVRSTTQRRMTESAEYFLAGFFGLGWPQNATLELAIEAPGFNNTLAGYKQCNHSSWHMARGALMEWVGVYLHDAHQRFRSNLTGDLDWTINDTYNAQALCSYETVSLGFSHWCGLFTYEEWEGYEYALDIAFQAGTGFASPVGRAIGIGYVEEVLARMQHHVITSPSAQINITLDNNTVTFPVDQNLNLDFSHDAGILSILVAFGLTQFADMLPTTHIKQDREFILSHLQPFAGRLDIEVIKAPAPVNPRRGDKTVYLEDERFSKSHGEAD
;
A
#
# COMPACT_ATOMS: atom_id res chain seq x y z
N MET A 1 -2.19 -11.20 8.23
CA MET A 1 -1.40 -10.17 7.53
C MET A 1 -2.06 -9.87 6.19
N VAL A 2 -2.18 -8.60 5.82
CA VAL A 2 -2.36 -8.17 4.43
C VAL A 2 -1.16 -7.32 3.98
N HIS A 3 -0.56 -7.68 2.85
CA HIS A 3 0.73 -7.16 2.40
C HIS A 3 0.64 -6.52 1.02
N ARG A 4 1.16 -5.30 0.87
CA ARG A 4 1.27 -4.62 -0.43
C ARG A 4 2.33 -5.29 -1.30
N HIS A 5 2.19 -5.26 -2.62
CA HIS A 5 3.31 -5.62 -3.48
C HIS A 5 4.59 -4.81 -3.19
N GLY A 6 5.73 -5.37 -3.62
CA GLY A 6 7.03 -4.68 -3.54
C GLY A 6 7.16 -3.55 -4.55
N SER A 7 8.32 -2.90 -4.53
CA SER A 7 8.72 -1.88 -5.51
C SER A 7 8.50 -2.39 -6.94
N ARG A 8 8.01 -1.51 -7.80
CA ARG A 8 7.61 -1.85 -9.17
C ARG A 8 7.93 -0.75 -10.16
N TYR A 9 7.86 -1.07 -11.44
CA TYR A 9 7.82 -0.08 -12.49
C TYR A 9 6.49 0.72 -12.49
N PRO A 10 6.45 1.89 -13.15
CA PRO A 10 5.23 2.68 -13.31
C PRO A 10 4.08 1.91 -13.97
N GLU A 11 2.85 2.36 -13.73
CA GLU A 11 1.67 1.78 -14.37
C GLU A 11 1.56 2.19 -15.84
N VAL A 12 0.92 1.35 -16.66
CA VAL A 12 0.67 1.64 -18.07
C VAL A 12 -0.62 2.39 -18.32
N SER A 13 -1.61 2.19 -17.43
CA SER A 13 -2.92 2.81 -17.53
C SER A 13 -2.93 4.21 -16.94
N GLY A 14 -3.82 5.06 -17.46
CA GLY A 14 -4.03 6.41 -16.96
C GLY A 14 -2.89 7.37 -17.24
N GLU A 15 -2.84 8.45 -16.48
CA GLU A 15 -1.83 9.51 -16.57
C GLU A 15 -0.71 9.29 -15.54
N ALA A 16 -0.11 8.08 -15.54
CA ALA A 16 1.04 7.79 -14.67
C ALA A 16 2.13 8.86 -14.88
N ALA A 17 2.51 9.52 -13.79
CA ALA A 17 3.31 10.75 -13.80
C ALA A 17 4.64 10.56 -14.55
N GLU A 18 5.33 9.47 -14.27
CA GLU A 18 6.65 9.12 -14.80
C GLU A 18 6.60 8.90 -16.30
N ARG A 19 5.61 8.12 -16.77
CA ARG A 19 5.43 7.81 -18.19
C ARG A 19 4.96 9.02 -18.98
N THR A 20 4.12 9.86 -18.37
CA THR A 20 3.63 11.10 -18.99
C THR A 20 4.79 12.04 -19.29
N LEU A 21 5.64 12.31 -18.29
CA LEU A 21 6.82 13.15 -18.49
C LEU A 21 7.87 12.47 -19.37
N GLY A 22 8.13 11.17 -19.17
CA GLY A 22 9.08 10.42 -19.98
C GLY A 22 8.72 10.40 -21.46
N LYS A 23 7.43 10.24 -21.80
CA LYS A 23 6.94 10.36 -23.17
C LYS A 23 7.16 11.77 -23.72
N LYS A 24 6.78 12.80 -22.96
CA LYS A 24 6.93 14.21 -23.38
C LYS A 24 8.38 14.56 -23.70
N LEU A 25 9.31 14.18 -22.83
CA LEU A 25 10.75 14.41 -23.03
C LEU A 25 11.30 13.62 -24.23
N THR A 26 10.85 12.37 -24.40
CA THR A 26 11.26 11.54 -25.55
C THR A 26 10.79 12.16 -26.87
N ASP A 27 9.55 12.65 -26.95
CA ASP A 27 8.99 13.27 -28.16
C ASP A 27 9.60 14.65 -28.47
N ALA A 28 10.16 15.31 -27.45
CA ALA A 28 10.83 16.60 -27.54
C ALA A 28 12.36 16.48 -27.70
N ALA A 29 12.92 15.27 -27.76
CA ALA A 29 14.36 15.06 -27.85
C ALA A 29 14.98 15.84 -29.02
N GLY A 30 16.04 16.59 -28.74
CA GLY A 30 16.72 17.45 -29.72
C GLY A 30 16.03 18.79 -30.03
N LYS A 31 14.86 19.07 -29.45
CA LYS A 31 14.12 20.34 -29.63
C LYS A 31 14.35 21.34 -28.50
N PHE A 32 14.87 20.88 -27.37
CA PHE A 32 15.20 21.70 -26.22
C PHE A 32 16.63 21.43 -25.75
N THR A 33 17.12 22.31 -24.88
CA THR A 33 18.40 22.14 -24.19
C THR A 33 18.21 22.44 -22.71
N GLY A 34 18.63 21.49 -21.88
CA GLY A 34 18.72 21.67 -20.44
C GLY A 34 20.07 22.27 -20.05
N HIS A 35 20.05 23.16 -19.07
CA HIS A 35 21.22 23.88 -18.55
C HIS A 35 21.41 23.62 -17.06
N GLY A 36 22.62 23.84 -16.56
CA GLY A 36 22.92 23.72 -15.14
C GLY A 36 22.50 22.36 -14.57
N PRO A 37 21.72 22.30 -13.47
CA PRO A 37 21.21 21.05 -12.92
C PRO A 37 20.37 20.20 -13.88
N LEU A 38 19.78 20.80 -14.93
CA LEU A 38 19.00 20.09 -15.95
C LEU A 38 19.82 19.65 -17.16
N SER A 39 21.15 19.82 -17.17
CA SER A 39 21.99 19.46 -18.32
C SER A 39 21.94 17.97 -18.66
N PHE A 40 21.64 17.11 -17.67
CA PHE A 40 21.48 15.67 -17.90
C PHE A 40 20.32 15.35 -18.86
N LEU A 41 19.31 16.23 -18.98
CA LEU A 41 18.16 16.02 -19.87
C LEU A 41 18.54 15.97 -21.35
N ASN A 42 19.71 16.49 -21.72
CA ASN A 42 20.19 16.46 -23.09
C ASN A 42 20.52 15.03 -23.57
N ASP A 43 20.85 14.14 -22.64
CA ASP A 43 21.20 12.74 -22.90
C ASP A 43 20.29 11.74 -22.19
N TRP A 44 19.36 12.24 -21.35
CA TRP A 44 18.46 11.41 -20.55
C TRP A 44 17.53 10.59 -21.44
N LYS A 45 17.28 9.34 -21.03
CA LYS A 45 16.39 8.41 -21.71
C LYS A 45 15.45 7.78 -20.69
N PHE A 46 14.20 7.58 -21.07
CA PHE A 46 13.26 6.82 -20.26
C PHE A 46 13.62 5.33 -20.31
N LEU A 47 14.16 4.80 -19.22
CA LEU A 47 14.63 3.41 -19.12
C LEU A 47 13.68 2.50 -18.33
N LEU A 48 12.60 3.05 -17.78
CA LEU A 48 11.69 2.29 -16.92
C LEU A 48 10.81 1.34 -17.74
N GLY A 49 10.60 0.14 -17.19
CA GLY A 49 9.61 -0.81 -17.67
C GLY A 49 8.18 -0.41 -17.26
N ALA A 50 7.32 -1.40 -17.09
CA ALA A 50 5.91 -1.21 -16.82
C ALA A 50 5.35 -2.31 -15.89
N GLU A 51 4.49 -1.92 -14.94
CA GLU A 51 3.58 -2.74 -14.11
C GLU A 51 4.22 -3.74 -13.13
N ILE A 52 5.31 -4.38 -13.52
CA ILE A 52 5.91 -5.54 -12.82
C ILE A 52 6.88 -5.11 -11.72
N LEU A 53 7.18 -6.05 -10.82
CA LEU A 53 8.18 -5.85 -9.77
C LEU A 53 9.57 -5.59 -10.36
N VAL A 54 10.27 -4.63 -9.77
CA VAL A 54 11.70 -4.41 -10.01
C VAL A 54 12.52 -5.37 -9.14
N PRO A 55 13.82 -5.60 -9.42
CA PRO A 55 14.66 -6.46 -8.60
C PRO A 55 14.62 -6.12 -7.11
N ASN A 56 14.65 -4.83 -6.76
CA ASN A 56 14.52 -4.37 -5.37
C ASN A 56 13.19 -4.81 -4.74
N GLY A 57 12.08 -4.72 -5.47
CA GLY A 57 10.76 -5.13 -4.96
C GLY A 57 10.64 -6.62 -4.66
N LYS A 58 11.36 -7.45 -5.42
CA LYS A 58 11.45 -8.89 -5.16
C LYS A 58 12.23 -9.17 -3.88
N GLN A 59 13.34 -8.45 -3.68
CA GLN A 59 14.14 -8.54 -2.46
C GLN A 59 13.38 -8.06 -1.22
N GLU A 60 12.64 -6.96 -1.32
CA GLU A 60 11.78 -6.45 -0.24
C GLU A 60 10.80 -7.53 0.26
N LEU A 61 10.14 -8.23 -0.67
CA LEU A 61 9.14 -9.26 -0.37
C LEU A 61 9.79 -10.52 0.21
N PHE A 62 10.91 -10.96 -0.34
CA PHE A 62 11.68 -12.07 0.24
C PHE A 62 12.13 -11.74 1.67
N THR A 63 12.69 -10.54 1.89
CA THR A 63 13.15 -10.09 3.20
C THR A 63 11.98 -10.00 4.18
N SER A 64 10.83 -9.49 3.74
CA SER A 64 9.59 -9.47 4.53
C SER A 64 9.17 -10.88 4.92
N GLY A 65 9.18 -11.84 4.00
CA GLY A 65 8.88 -13.25 4.28
C GLY A 65 9.81 -13.84 5.34
N THR A 66 11.12 -13.61 5.23
CA THR A 66 12.10 -14.07 6.22
C THR A 66 11.87 -13.44 7.59
N LEU A 67 11.57 -12.14 7.65
CA LEU A 67 11.23 -11.47 8.90
C LEU A 67 9.99 -12.09 9.56
N HIS A 68 8.93 -12.31 8.78
CA HIS A 68 7.68 -12.88 9.29
C HIS A 68 7.85 -14.32 9.73
N TYR A 69 8.79 -15.09 9.17
CA TYR A 69 9.12 -16.41 9.69
C TYR A 69 9.66 -16.34 11.12
N TYR A 70 10.57 -15.41 11.42
CA TYR A 70 11.07 -15.23 12.79
C TYR A 70 9.99 -14.76 13.76
N GLN A 71 9.06 -13.93 13.29
CA GLN A 71 7.98 -13.40 14.12
C GLN A 71 6.88 -14.45 14.38
N TYR A 72 6.45 -15.17 13.35
CA TYR A 72 5.21 -15.96 13.36
C TYR A 72 5.36 -17.39 12.85
N GLY A 73 6.55 -17.81 12.41
CA GLY A 73 6.78 -19.16 11.87
C GLY A 73 6.46 -20.29 12.84
N HIS A 74 6.53 -20.02 14.14
CA HIS A 74 6.13 -20.96 15.20
C HIS A 74 4.62 -21.28 15.21
N LEU A 75 3.78 -20.51 14.50
CA LEU A 75 2.37 -20.78 14.30
C LEU A 75 2.10 -21.79 13.16
N TYR A 76 3.16 -22.23 12.46
CA TYR A 76 3.10 -23.21 11.37
C TYR A 76 3.71 -24.57 11.76
N PRO A 77 3.14 -25.72 11.33
CA PRO A 77 1.81 -25.89 10.74
C PRO A 77 0.74 -26.06 11.84
N ASN A 78 -0.43 -25.45 11.66
CA ASN A 78 -1.48 -25.44 12.69
C ASN A 78 -2.10 -26.84 12.97
N ASN A 79 -2.15 -27.68 11.94
CA ASN A 79 -2.77 -29.01 11.95
C ASN A 79 -2.00 -30.03 11.08
N GLY A 80 -0.79 -29.67 10.64
CA GLY A 80 0.02 -30.46 9.70
C GLY A 80 -0.35 -30.34 8.22
N SER A 81 -1.35 -29.54 7.82
CA SER A 81 -1.70 -29.31 6.41
C SER A 81 -1.05 -28.05 5.84
N LYS A 82 -1.12 -27.91 4.51
CA LYS A 82 -0.76 -26.65 3.85
C LYS A 82 -1.70 -25.53 4.28
N ILE A 83 -1.16 -24.32 4.43
CA ILE A 83 -1.99 -23.13 4.60
C ILE A 83 -2.47 -22.60 3.23
N VAL A 84 -3.62 -21.95 3.20
CA VAL A 84 -4.09 -21.16 2.07
C VAL A 84 -3.61 -19.73 2.23
N VAL A 85 -2.94 -19.25 1.20
CA VAL A 85 -2.41 -17.90 1.04
C VAL A 85 -3.15 -17.27 -0.14
N ARG A 86 -3.61 -16.03 -0.04
CA ARG A 86 -4.40 -15.41 -1.10
C ARG A 86 -3.69 -14.22 -1.74
N SER A 87 -3.83 -14.08 -3.04
CA SER A 87 -3.37 -12.93 -3.80
C SER A 87 -4.32 -12.69 -4.98
N THR A 88 -3.97 -11.75 -5.85
CA THR A 88 -4.73 -11.45 -7.06
C THR A 88 -4.01 -11.93 -8.31
N THR A 89 -4.74 -12.07 -9.42
CA THR A 89 -4.17 -12.50 -10.71
C THR A 89 -3.28 -11.45 -11.37
N GLN A 90 -3.14 -10.24 -10.82
CA GLN A 90 -2.22 -9.28 -11.39
C GLN A 90 -0.78 -9.72 -11.13
N ARG A 91 0.06 -9.73 -12.17
CA ARG A 91 1.40 -10.32 -12.13
C ARG A 91 2.24 -9.85 -10.94
N ARG A 92 2.28 -8.55 -10.64
CA ARG A 92 3.04 -8.01 -9.49
C ARG A 92 2.54 -8.54 -8.14
N MET A 93 1.25 -8.87 -8.03
CA MET A 93 0.64 -9.41 -6.83
C MET A 93 0.94 -10.89 -6.66
N THR A 94 0.80 -11.66 -7.74
CA THR A 94 1.18 -13.07 -7.76
C THR A 94 2.66 -13.23 -7.40
N GLU A 95 3.56 -12.51 -8.08
CA GLU A 95 5.00 -12.60 -7.81
C GLU A 95 5.34 -12.13 -6.39
N SER A 96 4.67 -11.10 -5.86
CA SER A 96 4.87 -10.64 -4.47
C SER A 96 4.59 -11.76 -3.47
N ALA A 97 3.45 -12.45 -3.61
CA ALA A 97 3.12 -13.58 -2.76
C ALA A 97 4.18 -14.69 -2.85
N GLU A 98 4.64 -15.01 -4.06
CA GLU A 98 5.66 -16.04 -4.28
C GLU A 98 7.02 -15.68 -3.65
N TYR A 99 7.49 -14.43 -3.80
CA TYR A 99 8.75 -13.99 -3.19
C TYR A 99 8.66 -13.97 -1.67
N PHE A 100 7.54 -13.52 -1.10
CA PHE A 100 7.31 -13.60 0.34
C PHE A 100 7.32 -15.05 0.83
N LEU A 101 6.58 -15.94 0.16
CA LEU A 101 6.53 -17.36 0.55
C LEU A 101 7.88 -18.04 0.40
N ALA A 102 8.66 -17.68 -0.62
CA ALA A 102 10.05 -18.12 -0.76
C ALA A 102 10.93 -17.65 0.41
N GLY A 103 10.73 -16.43 0.90
CA GLY A 103 11.43 -15.91 2.07
C GLY A 103 10.99 -16.56 3.39
N PHE A 104 9.71 -16.91 3.50
CA PHE A 104 9.11 -17.49 4.71
C PHE A 104 9.34 -19.00 4.83
N PHE A 105 9.11 -19.77 3.77
CA PHE A 105 9.19 -21.24 3.76
C PHE A 105 10.39 -21.80 2.96
N GLY A 106 11.11 -20.96 2.21
CA GLY A 106 12.12 -21.40 1.25
C GLY A 106 11.54 -21.69 -0.14
N LEU A 107 12.41 -22.06 -1.08
CA LEU A 107 12.01 -22.31 -2.48
C LEU A 107 11.01 -23.48 -2.66
N GLY A 108 10.93 -24.37 -1.66
CA GLY A 108 9.92 -25.43 -1.56
C GLY A 108 8.61 -24.98 -0.93
N TRP A 109 8.30 -23.68 -0.86
CA TRP A 109 7.06 -23.19 -0.27
C TRP A 109 5.78 -23.86 -0.81
N PRO A 110 5.67 -24.36 -2.06
CA PRO A 110 4.46 -25.06 -2.49
C PRO A 110 4.17 -26.34 -1.72
N GLN A 111 5.14 -26.90 -0.98
CA GLN A 111 4.90 -27.99 -0.03
C GLN A 111 4.21 -27.52 1.25
N ASN A 112 4.30 -26.24 1.59
CA ASN A 112 3.82 -25.65 2.83
C ASN A 112 2.55 -24.80 2.68
N ALA A 113 2.33 -24.23 1.49
CA ALA A 113 1.20 -23.35 1.21
C ALA A 113 0.59 -23.62 -0.18
N THR A 114 -0.71 -23.33 -0.29
CA THR A 114 -1.45 -23.21 -1.56
C THR A 114 -1.71 -21.73 -1.81
N LEU A 115 -1.29 -21.23 -2.98
CA LEU A 115 -1.57 -19.85 -3.39
C LEU A 115 -2.87 -19.79 -4.19
N GLU A 116 -3.89 -19.18 -3.60
CA GLU A 116 -5.16 -18.91 -4.24
C GLU A 116 -5.15 -17.51 -4.88
N LEU A 117 -5.53 -17.46 -6.16
CA LEU A 117 -5.53 -16.22 -6.93
C LEU A 117 -6.97 -15.80 -7.28
N ALA A 118 -7.42 -14.71 -6.64
CA ALA A 118 -8.68 -14.08 -6.99
C ALA A 118 -8.50 -13.25 -8.27
N ILE A 119 -9.44 -13.39 -9.21
CA ILE A 119 -9.40 -12.69 -10.50
C ILE A 119 -9.49 -11.17 -10.25
N GLU A 120 -8.48 -10.43 -10.71
CA GLU A 120 -8.47 -8.96 -10.65
C GLU A 120 -8.98 -8.37 -11.96
N ALA A 121 -10.30 -8.36 -12.12
CA ALA A 121 -10.96 -7.75 -13.28
C ALA A 121 -12.35 -7.22 -12.90
N PRO A 122 -12.88 -6.23 -13.65
CA PRO A 122 -14.28 -5.84 -13.52
C PRO A 122 -15.22 -7.04 -13.66
N GLY A 123 -16.27 -7.11 -12.83
CA GLY A 123 -17.27 -8.18 -12.85
C GLY A 123 -16.90 -9.44 -12.04
N PHE A 124 -15.70 -9.50 -11.46
CA PHE A 124 -15.30 -10.58 -10.55
C PHE A 124 -15.20 -10.04 -9.12
N ASN A 125 -15.88 -10.67 -8.16
CA ASN A 125 -15.80 -10.29 -6.75
C ASN A 125 -14.41 -10.65 -6.18
N ASN A 126 -13.76 -9.68 -5.55
CA ASN A 126 -12.41 -9.82 -5.00
C ASN A 126 -12.17 -8.80 -3.89
N THR A 127 -12.14 -9.25 -2.64
CA THR A 127 -11.88 -8.43 -1.45
C THR A 127 -10.48 -7.82 -1.40
N LEU A 128 -9.50 -8.43 -2.09
CA LEU A 128 -8.12 -7.94 -2.18
C LEU A 128 -7.95 -6.85 -3.25
N ALA A 129 -8.97 -6.59 -4.07
CA ALA A 129 -9.00 -5.54 -5.08
C ALA A 129 -10.42 -4.93 -5.22
N GLY A 130 -11.03 -4.59 -4.08
CA GLY A 130 -12.45 -4.22 -3.99
C GLY A 130 -12.89 -3.02 -4.87
N TYR A 131 -11.93 -2.20 -5.28
CA TYR A 131 -12.16 -1.06 -6.18
C TYR A 131 -12.55 -1.48 -7.60
N LYS A 132 -12.26 -2.72 -8.02
CA LYS A 132 -12.64 -3.22 -9.36
C LYS A 132 -14.15 -3.49 -9.49
N GLN A 133 -14.88 -3.56 -8.36
CA GLN A 133 -16.34 -3.77 -8.33
C GLN A 133 -17.11 -2.53 -7.86
N CYS A 134 -16.41 -1.44 -7.52
CA CYS A 134 -17.05 -0.19 -7.16
C CYS A 134 -17.30 0.65 -8.41
N ASN A 135 -18.58 0.91 -8.74
CA ASN A 135 -18.94 1.73 -9.89
C ASN A 135 -18.58 3.22 -9.73
N HIS A 136 -18.23 3.65 -8.52
CA HIS A 136 -17.83 5.02 -8.21
C HIS A 136 -16.35 5.05 -7.81
N SER A 137 -15.66 6.12 -8.19
CA SER A 137 -14.27 6.35 -7.87
C SER A 137 -14.08 7.79 -7.39
N SER A 138 -13.29 7.97 -6.32
CA SER A 138 -12.91 9.29 -5.81
C SER A 138 -11.62 9.82 -6.43
N TRP A 139 -10.95 9.06 -7.31
CA TRP A 139 -9.62 9.41 -7.81
C TRP A 139 -9.59 10.70 -8.64
N HIS A 140 -10.68 11.05 -9.32
CA HIS A 140 -10.79 12.34 -10.02
C HIS A 140 -10.78 13.52 -9.03
N MET A 141 -11.55 13.42 -7.94
CA MET A 141 -11.58 14.43 -6.88
C MET A 141 -10.22 14.51 -6.18
N ALA A 142 -9.63 13.36 -5.85
CA ALA A 142 -8.31 13.27 -5.25
C ALA A 142 -7.22 13.93 -6.11
N ARG A 143 -7.27 13.72 -7.43
CA ARG A 143 -6.35 14.38 -8.38
C ARG A 143 -6.52 15.90 -8.36
N GLY A 144 -7.76 16.40 -8.29
CA GLY A 144 -8.04 17.83 -8.15
C GLY A 144 -7.39 18.42 -6.89
N ALA A 145 -7.64 17.82 -5.73
CA ALA A 145 -7.08 18.28 -4.46
C ALA A 145 -5.54 18.21 -4.41
N LEU A 146 -4.95 17.16 -4.98
CA LEU A 146 -3.50 17.05 -5.14
C LEU A 146 -2.96 18.19 -6.01
N MET A 147 -3.60 18.49 -7.14
CA MET A 147 -3.12 19.53 -8.06
C MET A 147 -3.28 20.95 -7.50
N GLU A 148 -4.27 21.19 -6.65
CA GLU A 148 -4.36 22.44 -5.88
C GLU A 148 -3.13 22.63 -4.99
N TRP A 149 -2.76 21.60 -4.22
CA TRP A 149 -1.58 21.66 -3.35
C TRP A 149 -0.27 21.74 -4.15
N VAL A 150 -0.14 20.98 -5.25
CA VAL A 150 0.99 21.10 -6.20
C VAL A 150 1.16 22.55 -6.69
N GLY A 151 0.05 23.26 -6.93
CA GLY A 151 0.06 24.68 -7.27
C GLY A 151 0.72 25.58 -6.22
N VAL A 152 0.70 25.16 -4.95
CA VAL A 152 1.28 25.89 -3.82
C VAL A 152 2.76 25.57 -3.66
N TYR A 153 3.11 24.31 -3.38
CA TYR A 153 4.48 23.99 -2.94
C TYR A 153 5.51 23.93 -4.07
N LEU A 154 5.10 23.68 -5.33
CA LEU A 154 6.02 23.63 -6.47
C LEU A 154 6.16 24.96 -7.20
N HIS A 155 5.58 26.06 -6.70
CA HIS A 155 5.65 27.35 -7.39
C HIS A 155 7.10 27.75 -7.74
N ASP A 156 7.98 27.74 -6.74
CA ASP A 156 9.38 28.14 -6.92
C ASP A 156 10.18 27.11 -7.72
N ALA A 157 10.00 25.80 -7.43
CA ALA A 157 10.62 24.72 -8.20
C ALA A 157 10.30 24.84 -9.68
N HIS A 158 9.03 25.08 -10.02
CA HIS A 158 8.58 25.21 -11.39
C HIS A 158 9.29 26.35 -12.12
N GLN A 159 9.45 27.51 -11.49
CA GLN A 159 10.20 28.62 -12.08
C GLN A 159 11.69 28.27 -12.26
N ARG A 160 12.31 27.60 -11.28
CA ARG A 160 13.71 27.13 -11.39
C ARG A 160 13.89 26.19 -12.57
N PHE A 161 12.98 25.24 -12.78
CA PHE A 161 13.05 24.32 -13.93
C PHE A 161 12.93 25.08 -15.26
N ARG A 162 11.93 25.96 -15.39
CA ARG A 162 11.72 26.76 -16.60
C ARG A 162 12.93 27.64 -16.95
N SER A 163 13.57 28.24 -15.94
CA SER A 163 14.73 29.10 -16.14
C SER A 163 15.98 28.35 -16.66
N ASN A 164 16.04 27.03 -16.45
CA ASN A 164 17.15 26.17 -16.89
C ASN A 164 16.84 25.39 -18.17
N LEU A 165 15.76 25.74 -18.88
CA LEU A 165 15.35 25.13 -20.15
C LEU A 165 15.27 26.18 -21.25
N THR A 166 15.78 25.84 -22.43
CA THR A 166 15.64 26.65 -23.65
C THR A 166 15.19 25.79 -24.83
N GLY A 167 14.51 26.38 -25.81
CA GLY A 167 14.02 25.68 -27.00
C GLY A 167 12.53 25.34 -26.93
N ASP A 168 12.10 24.38 -27.75
CA ASP A 168 10.71 24.01 -27.94
C ASP A 168 10.28 22.88 -26.99
N LEU A 169 10.16 23.23 -25.71
CA LEU A 169 9.58 22.39 -24.67
C LEU A 169 8.78 23.25 -23.69
N ASP A 170 7.45 23.18 -23.79
CA ASP A 170 6.57 23.83 -22.82
C ASP A 170 6.59 23.06 -21.49
N TRP A 171 7.42 23.49 -20.55
CA TRP A 171 7.50 22.88 -19.21
C TRP A 171 6.38 23.43 -18.32
N THR A 172 5.52 22.53 -17.83
CA THR A 172 4.36 22.85 -16.98
C THR A 172 4.62 22.54 -15.51
N ILE A 173 3.74 23.03 -14.61
CA ILE A 173 3.83 22.67 -13.19
C ILE A 173 3.59 21.17 -12.96
N ASN A 174 2.74 20.55 -13.79
CA ASN A 174 2.51 19.11 -13.73
C ASN A 174 3.78 18.32 -14.10
N ASP A 175 4.58 18.81 -15.04
CA ASP A 175 5.88 18.19 -15.35
C ASP A 175 6.85 18.28 -14.16
N THR A 176 6.77 19.35 -13.39
CA THR A 176 7.59 19.53 -12.17
C THR A 176 7.20 18.51 -11.10
N TYR A 177 5.90 18.24 -10.91
CA TYR A 177 5.41 17.16 -10.05
C TYR A 177 5.82 15.78 -10.59
N ASN A 178 5.68 15.57 -11.90
CA ASN A 178 6.02 14.29 -12.53
C ASN A 178 7.53 13.97 -12.42
N ALA A 179 8.38 14.99 -12.38
CA ALA A 179 9.81 14.83 -12.14
C ALA A 179 10.11 14.28 -10.72
N GLN A 180 9.32 14.65 -9.71
CA GLN A 180 9.45 14.06 -8.36
C GLN A 180 9.08 12.57 -8.38
N ALA A 181 8.07 12.20 -9.16
CA ALA A 181 7.69 10.81 -9.34
C ALA A 181 8.77 9.99 -10.08
N LEU A 182 9.45 10.59 -11.07
CA LEU A 182 10.60 9.95 -11.74
C LEU A 182 11.73 9.65 -10.77
N CYS A 183 12.02 10.53 -9.81
CA CYS A 183 13.06 10.27 -8.79
C CYS A 183 12.80 8.95 -8.05
N SER A 184 11.59 8.74 -7.52
CA SER A 184 11.28 7.56 -6.72
C SER A 184 11.36 6.28 -7.57
N TYR A 185 10.75 6.29 -8.77
CA TYR A 185 10.71 5.13 -9.64
C TYR A 185 12.05 4.79 -10.28
N GLU A 186 12.84 5.77 -10.71
CA GLU A 186 14.20 5.51 -11.19
C GLU A 186 15.10 5.00 -10.06
N THR A 187 14.97 5.54 -8.84
CA THR A 187 15.78 5.07 -7.71
C THR A 187 15.55 3.60 -7.41
N VAL A 188 14.28 3.15 -7.30
CA VAL A 188 14.00 1.74 -6.99
C VAL A 188 14.25 0.80 -8.17
N SER A 189 14.22 1.31 -9.40
CA SER A 189 14.38 0.50 -10.62
C SER A 189 15.82 0.40 -11.11
N LEU A 190 16.55 1.51 -11.05
CA LEU A 190 17.88 1.71 -11.62
C LEU A 190 18.96 1.88 -10.55
N GLY A 191 18.57 2.06 -9.28
CA GLY A 191 19.46 2.30 -8.15
C GLY A 191 19.88 3.76 -7.97
N PHE A 192 19.48 4.65 -8.88
CA PHE A 192 19.83 6.07 -8.87
C PHE A 192 18.89 6.89 -9.76
N SER A 193 18.72 8.17 -9.44
CA SER A 193 18.02 9.13 -10.30
C SER A 193 18.60 10.54 -10.19
N HIS A 194 18.85 11.17 -11.34
CA HIS A 194 19.25 12.58 -11.39
C HIS A 194 18.12 13.52 -10.95
N TRP A 195 16.86 13.10 -11.08
CA TRP A 195 15.70 13.89 -10.71
C TRP A 195 15.66 14.22 -9.21
N CYS A 196 16.20 13.33 -8.38
CA CYS A 196 16.14 13.48 -6.92
C CYS A 196 16.83 14.74 -6.40
N GLY A 197 17.96 15.10 -7.02
CA GLY A 197 18.78 16.25 -6.61
C GLY A 197 18.27 17.60 -7.08
N LEU A 198 17.14 17.65 -7.80
CA LEU A 198 16.58 18.90 -8.34
C LEU A 198 15.65 19.62 -7.36
N PHE A 199 15.26 18.96 -6.28
CA PHE A 199 14.29 19.43 -5.31
C PHE A 199 14.94 19.61 -3.93
N THR A 200 14.47 20.61 -3.18
CA THR A 200 14.88 20.83 -1.78
C THR A 200 14.18 19.85 -0.84
N TYR A 201 14.59 19.82 0.42
CA TYR A 201 13.94 18.99 1.43
C TYR A 201 12.47 19.38 1.62
N GLU A 202 12.17 20.68 1.69
CA GLU A 202 10.82 21.21 1.86
C GLU A 202 9.92 20.86 0.67
N GLU A 203 10.48 20.79 -0.54
CA GLU A 203 9.76 20.36 -1.74
C GLU A 203 9.47 18.85 -1.73
N TRP A 204 10.32 18.06 -1.08
CA TRP A 204 10.05 16.65 -0.81
C TRP A 204 8.99 16.44 0.27
N GLU A 205 9.00 17.25 1.34
CA GLU A 205 7.89 17.27 2.32
C GLU A 205 6.57 17.65 1.65
N GLY A 206 6.59 18.62 0.73
CA GLY A 206 5.45 18.98 -0.08
C GLY A 206 4.95 17.83 -0.97
N TYR A 207 5.86 17.03 -1.55
CA TYR A 207 5.51 15.86 -2.35
C TYR A 207 4.90 14.73 -1.52
N GLU A 208 5.45 14.44 -0.34
CA GLU A 208 4.84 13.48 0.59
C GLU A 208 3.41 13.90 0.94
N TYR A 209 3.23 15.16 1.32
CA TYR A 209 1.92 15.69 1.67
C TYR A 209 0.94 15.71 0.48
N ALA A 210 1.43 15.90 -0.75
CA ALA A 210 0.61 15.79 -1.96
C ALA A 210 0.02 14.39 -2.13
N LEU A 211 0.83 13.36 -1.87
CA LEU A 211 0.37 11.97 -1.91
C LEU A 211 -0.54 11.64 -0.72
N ASP A 212 -0.28 12.19 0.47
CA ASP A 212 -1.18 12.07 1.62
C ASP A 212 -2.58 12.58 1.28
N ILE A 213 -2.69 13.79 0.70
CA ILE A 213 -3.95 14.37 0.23
C ILE A 213 -4.64 13.45 -0.77
N ALA A 214 -3.92 13.00 -1.81
CA ALA A 214 -4.51 12.17 -2.86
C ALA A 214 -5.05 10.85 -2.31
N PHE A 215 -4.30 10.15 -1.47
CA PHE A 215 -4.72 8.86 -0.94
C PHE A 215 -5.79 9.00 0.14
N GLN A 216 -5.76 10.06 0.96
CA GLN A 216 -6.82 10.33 1.93
C GLN A 216 -8.17 10.61 1.23
N ALA A 217 -8.16 11.38 0.13
CA ALA A 217 -9.34 11.67 -0.69
C ALA A 217 -9.75 10.50 -1.61
N GLY A 218 -8.78 9.71 -2.08
CA GLY A 218 -9.00 8.58 -3.00
C GLY A 218 -9.60 7.36 -2.31
N THR A 219 -8.98 6.91 -1.22
CA THR A 219 -9.33 5.66 -0.52
C THR A 219 -9.34 5.75 1.00
N GLY A 220 -8.85 6.85 1.57
CA GLY A 220 -8.84 7.10 3.00
C GLY A 220 -10.19 7.60 3.55
N PHE A 221 -10.17 8.21 4.74
CA PHE A 221 -11.38 8.65 5.44
C PHE A 221 -12.11 9.81 4.76
N ALA A 222 -11.42 10.60 3.95
CA ALA A 222 -12.05 11.67 3.17
C ALA A 222 -12.72 11.15 1.88
N SER A 223 -12.53 9.87 1.53
CA SER A 223 -13.14 9.26 0.35
C SER A 223 -14.58 8.80 0.64
N PRO A 224 -15.59 9.25 -0.14
CA PRO A 224 -16.96 8.75 -0.05
C PRO A 224 -17.12 7.24 -0.25
N VAL A 225 -16.16 6.59 -0.93
CA VAL A 225 -16.19 5.15 -1.22
C VAL A 225 -15.13 4.34 -0.48
N GLY A 226 -14.22 4.99 0.27
CA GLY A 226 -13.07 4.33 0.90
C GLY A 226 -13.48 3.16 1.80
N ARG A 227 -14.44 3.38 2.70
CA ARG A 227 -15.01 2.31 3.53
C ARG A 227 -15.63 1.17 2.72
N ALA A 228 -16.38 1.50 1.67
CA ALA A 228 -17.10 0.51 0.86
C ALA A 228 -16.16 -0.40 0.06
N ILE A 229 -14.97 0.09 -0.31
CA ILE A 229 -13.94 -0.69 -1.00
C ILE A 229 -13.32 -1.75 -0.09
N GLY A 230 -13.13 -1.44 1.20
CA GLY A 230 -12.43 -2.31 2.16
C GLY A 230 -13.33 -3.23 2.99
N ILE A 231 -14.64 -3.00 3.04
CA ILE A 231 -15.53 -3.68 4.00
C ILE A 231 -15.60 -5.20 3.80
N GLY A 232 -15.53 -5.71 2.56
CA GLY A 232 -15.54 -7.15 2.31
C GLY A 232 -14.37 -7.88 2.98
N TYR A 233 -13.16 -7.30 2.97
CA TYR A 233 -12.01 -7.90 3.65
C TYR A 233 -12.17 -7.90 5.18
N VAL A 234 -12.81 -6.87 5.75
CA VAL A 234 -13.13 -6.83 7.18
C VAL A 234 -14.10 -7.94 7.56
N GLU A 235 -15.12 -8.20 6.74
CA GLU A 235 -16.05 -9.32 6.93
C GLU A 235 -15.32 -10.66 6.90
N GLU A 236 -14.38 -10.87 5.99
CA GLU A 236 -13.53 -12.08 5.96
C GLU A 236 -12.67 -12.24 7.22
N VAL A 237 -12.07 -11.15 7.71
CA VAL A 237 -11.29 -11.18 8.95
C VAL A 237 -12.17 -11.57 10.13
N LEU A 238 -13.38 -11.01 10.23
CA LEU A 238 -14.33 -11.36 11.29
C LEU A 238 -14.78 -12.83 11.16
N ALA A 239 -15.06 -13.31 9.96
CA ALA A 239 -15.45 -14.69 9.70
C ALA A 239 -14.36 -15.69 10.13
N ARG A 240 -13.09 -15.39 9.84
CA ARG A 240 -11.93 -16.17 10.34
C ARG A 240 -11.83 -16.13 11.86
N MET A 241 -12.00 -14.97 12.49
CA MET A 241 -11.96 -14.84 13.97
C MET A 241 -13.13 -15.57 14.66
N GLN A 242 -14.27 -15.70 13.99
CA GLN A 242 -15.48 -16.34 14.49
C GLN A 242 -15.62 -17.79 14.03
N HIS A 243 -14.62 -18.33 13.31
CA HIS A 243 -14.57 -19.70 12.83
C HIS A 243 -15.78 -20.13 11.99
N HIS A 244 -16.24 -19.28 11.06
CA HIS A 244 -17.31 -19.61 10.13
C HIS A 244 -17.03 -19.13 8.71
N VAL A 245 -17.65 -19.80 7.74
CA VAL A 245 -17.61 -19.40 6.32
C VAL A 245 -18.66 -18.33 6.02
N ILE A 246 -18.55 -17.66 4.86
CA ILE A 246 -19.50 -16.62 4.43
C ILE A 246 -20.45 -17.20 3.37
N THR A 247 -21.75 -17.21 3.66
CA THR A 247 -22.76 -17.91 2.85
C THR A 247 -23.73 -17.00 2.10
N SER A 248 -23.74 -15.71 2.43
CA SER A 248 -24.63 -14.71 1.82
C SER A 248 -23.83 -13.61 1.12
N PRO A 249 -24.22 -13.17 -0.08
CA PRO A 249 -23.55 -12.07 -0.77
C PRO A 249 -23.50 -10.80 0.08
N SER A 250 -22.30 -10.26 0.24
CA SER A 250 -22.05 -8.95 0.84
C SER A 250 -20.84 -8.31 0.17
N ALA A 251 -20.88 -6.99 -0.04
CA ALA A 251 -19.76 -6.20 -0.57
C ALA A 251 -19.03 -6.87 -1.76
N GLN A 252 -17.72 -7.13 -1.64
CA GLN A 252 -16.86 -7.76 -2.67
C GLN A 252 -16.54 -9.24 -2.37
N ILE A 253 -17.29 -9.88 -1.48
CA ILE A 253 -17.17 -11.30 -1.14
C ILE A 253 -17.45 -12.16 -2.37
N ASN A 254 -16.64 -13.19 -2.56
CA ASN A 254 -16.91 -14.21 -3.56
C ASN A 254 -17.43 -15.46 -2.86
N ILE A 255 -18.75 -15.64 -2.84
CA ILE A 255 -19.40 -16.75 -2.09
C ILE A 255 -18.91 -18.12 -2.53
N THR A 256 -18.50 -18.31 -3.77
CA THR A 256 -17.95 -19.59 -4.22
C THR A 256 -16.62 -19.92 -3.53
N LEU A 257 -15.79 -18.91 -3.28
CA LEU A 257 -14.51 -19.06 -2.59
C LEU A 257 -14.69 -19.04 -1.06
N ASP A 258 -15.52 -18.13 -0.56
CA ASP A 258 -15.62 -17.83 0.87
C ASP A 258 -16.61 -18.75 1.62
N ASN A 259 -17.42 -19.54 0.90
CA ASN A 259 -18.26 -20.62 1.44
C ASN A 259 -17.58 -22.01 1.40
N ASN A 260 -16.27 -22.07 1.17
CA ASN A 260 -15.57 -23.33 1.01
C ASN A 260 -14.27 -23.32 1.81
N THR A 261 -14.13 -24.23 2.77
CA THR A 261 -12.95 -24.30 3.65
C THR A 261 -11.67 -24.71 2.91
N VAL A 262 -11.76 -25.19 1.67
CA VAL A 262 -10.59 -25.45 0.80
C VAL A 262 -9.92 -24.15 0.33
N THR A 263 -10.71 -23.11 0.10
CA THR A 263 -10.28 -21.80 -0.44
C THR A 263 -10.32 -20.69 0.64
N PHE A 264 -11.21 -20.84 1.59
CA PHE A 264 -11.36 -19.96 2.75
C PHE A 264 -11.37 -20.77 4.06
N PRO A 265 -10.22 -21.34 4.46
CA PRO A 265 -10.11 -22.04 5.72
C PRO A 265 -10.24 -21.07 6.91
N VAL A 266 -11.03 -21.47 7.90
CA VAL A 266 -11.37 -20.62 9.07
C VAL A 266 -10.61 -21.02 10.34
N ASP A 267 -9.84 -22.11 10.29
CA ASP A 267 -9.04 -22.63 11.42
C ASP A 267 -7.52 -22.53 11.18
N GLN A 268 -7.09 -21.55 10.39
CA GLN A 268 -5.65 -21.26 10.20
C GLN A 268 -5.17 -20.21 11.21
N ASN A 269 -4.08 -20.51 11.92
CA ASN A 269 -3.38 -19.51 12.74
C ASN A 269 -2.66 -18.46 11.88
N LEU A 270 -2.22 -18.84 10.68
CA LEU A 270 -1.55 -17.94 9.75
C LEU A 270 -2.44 -17.69 8.54
N ASN A 271 -2.89 -16.45 8.39
CA ASN A 271 -3.60 -15.96 7.22
C ASN A 271 -2.75 -14.88 6.55
N LEU A 272 -2.30 -15.17 5.33
CA LEU A 272 -1.41 -14.32 4.55
C LEU A 272 -2.17 -13.92 3.28
N ASP A 273 -2.43 -12.63 3.14
CA ASP A 273 -3.13 -12.05 2.00
C ASP A 273 -2.24 -10.97 1.34
N PHE A 274 -2.30 -10.85 0.01
CA PHE A 274 -1.53 -9.86 -0.75
C PHE A 274 -2.47 -8.96 -1.55
N SER A 275 -2.35 -7.64 -1.37
CA SER A 275 -3.24 -6.63 -1.93
C SER A 275 -2.50 -5.36 -2.39
N HIS A 276 -3.22 -4.30 -2.73
CA HIS A 276 -2.70 -3.02 -3.18
C HIS A 276 -2.79 -1.98 -2.07
N ASP A 277 -1.98 -0.93 -2.15
CA ASP A 277 -2.01 0.24 -1.26
C ASP A 277 -3.43 0.79 -1.05
N ALA A 278 -4.13 1.09 -2.14
CA ALA A 278 -5.48 1.64 -2.16
C ALA A 278 -6.48 0.72 -1.43
N GLY A 279 -6.32 -0.60 -1.63
CA GLY A 279 -7.13 -1.62 -0.95
C GLY A 279 -6.84 -1.66 0.55
N ILE A 280 -5.56 -1.69 0.94
CA ILE A 280 -5.17 -1.76 2.35
C ILE A 280 -5.56 -0.48 3.10
N LEU A 281 -5.43 0.71 2.52
CA LEU A 281 -5.95 1.95 3.12
C LEU A 281 -7.46 1.88 3.32
N SER A 282 -8.20 1.39 2.33
CA SER A 282 -9.65 1.20 2.43
C SER A 282 -10.01 0.21 3.54
N ILE A 283 -9.19 -0.82 3.76
CA ILE A 283 -9.30 -1.78 4.86
C ILE A 283 -9.10 -1.08 6.21
N LEU A 284 -8.10 -0.21 6.36
CA LEU A 284 -7.89 0.57 7.60
C LEU A 284 -9.11 1.45 7.92
N VAL A 285 -9.69 2.08 6.89
CA VAL A 285 -10.93 2.89 7.02
C VAL A 285 -12.12 2.02 7.40
N ALA A 286 -12.24 0.83 6.81
CA ALA A 286 -13.33 -0.12 7.09
C ALA A 286 -13.25 -0.71 8.50
N PHE A 287 -12.05 -0.96 9.02
CA PHE A 287 -11.84 -1.29 10.44
C PHE A 287 -12.18 -0.13 11.39
N GLY A 288 -12.34 1.09 10.87
CA GLY A 288 -12.67 2.26 11.68
C GLY A 288 -11.48 2.79 12.48
N LEU A 289 -10.25 2.69 11.96
CA LEU A 289 -9.04 3.23 12.58
C LEU A 289 -8.99 4.76 12.47
N THR A 290 -9.83 5.44 13.26
CA THR A 290 -10.07 6.89 13.19
C THR A 290 -8.87 7.76 13.56
N GLN A 291 -7.78 7.20 14.09
CA GLN A 291 -6.53 7.94 14.24
C GLN A 291 -6.02 8.49 12.90
N PHE A 292 -6.38 7.87 11.78
CA PHE A 292 -6.00 8.32 10.44
C PHE A 292 -7.07 9.17 9.74
N ALA A 293 -8.06 9.68 10.49
CA ALA A 293 -9.22 10.37 9.92
C ALA A 293 -9.04 11.90 9.74
N ASP A 294 -7.82 12.41 9.91
CA ASP A 294 -7.52 13.83 9.76
C ASP A 294 -7.94 14.35 8.38
N MET A 295 -8.57 15.52 8.36
CA MET A 295 -8.76 16.29 7.13
C MET A 295 -7.46 17.02 6.78
N LEU A 296 -7.00 16.84 5.54
CA LEU A 296 -5.75 17.42 5.05
C LEU A 296 -6.06 18.66 4.19
N PRO A 297 -5.72 19.89 4.63
CA PRO A 297 -5.91 21.10 3.82
C PRO A 297 -4.96 21.14 2.62
N THR A 298 -5.41 21.72 1.50
CA THR A 298 -4.62 21.89 0.25
C THR A 298 -3.81 23.19 0.21
N THR A 299 -3.72 23.92 1.33
CA THR A 299 -3.06 25.24 1.40
C THR A 299 -1.77 25.25 2.22
N HIS A 300 -1.54 24.25 3.06
CA HIS A 300 -0.36 24.11 3.91
C HIS A 300 -0.22 22.66 4.39
N ILE A 301 0.99 22.27 4.79
CA ILE A 301 1.24 20.97 5.42
C ILE A 301 0.65 20.97 6.84
N LYS A 302 -0.26 20.04 7.12
CA LYS A 302 -0.67 19.73 8.50
C LYS A 302 0.46 18.94 9.20
N GLN A 303 1.11 19.58 10.18
CA GLN A 303 2.32 19.05 10.83
C GLN A 303 2.05 17.87 11.77
N ASP A 304 0.91 17.90 12.46
CA ASP A 304 0.47 16.90 13.45
C ASP A 304 -0.44 15.82 12.83
N ARG A 305 -0.28 15.54 11.54
CA ARG A 305 -1.11 14.55 10.84
C ARG A 305 -0.64 13.13 11.15
N GLU A 306 -1.60 12.24 11.37
CA GLU A 306 -1.32 10.81 11.55
C GLU A 306 -1.39 10.03 10.23
N PHE A 307 -2.14 10.56 9.25
CA PHE A 307 -2.16 10.00 7.90
C PHE A 307 -0.89 10.45 7.13
N ILE A 308 0.13 9.60 7.18
CA ILE A 308 1.36 9.73 6.39
C ILE A 308 1.47 8.47 5.51
N LEU A 309 1.21 8.62 4.21
CA LEU A 309 1.14 7.51 3.26
C LEU A 309 2.42 6.68 3.25
N SER A 310 3.58 7.35 3.31
CA SER A 310 4.90 6.69 3.33
C SER A 310 5.09 5.78 4.55
N HIS A 311 4.40 6.05 5.66
CA HIS A 311 4.41 5.21 6.86
C HIS A 311 3.35 4.11 6.80
N LEU A 312 2.17 4.42 6.26
CA LEU A 312 1.04 3.50 6.23
C LEU A 312 1.19 2.45 5.14
N GLN A 313 1.50 2.88 3.91
CA GLN A 313 1.58 2.04 2.73
C GLN A 313 2.78 2.44 1.85
N PRO A 314 4.03 2.25 2.32
CA PRO A 314 5.19 2.23 1.43
C PRO A 314 5.12 1.01 0.50
N PHE A 315 6.00 0.91 -0.50
CA PHE A 315 6.18 -0.38 -1.18
C PHE A 315 6.55 -1.44 -0.14
N ALA A 316 6.02 -2.66 -0.31
CA ALA A 316 6.12 -3.74 0.68
C ALA A 316 5.56 -3.40 2.10
N GLY A 317 4.70 -2.39 2.20
CA GLY A 317 3.94 -2.11 3.43
C GLY A 317 3.04 -3.29 3.81
N ARG A 318 2.85 -3.53 5.11
CA ARG A 318 1.97 -4.59 5.62
C ARG A 318 1.14 -4.14 6.81
N LEU A 319 -0.03 -4.75 6.94
CA LEU A 319 -0.87 -4.69 8.12
C LEU A 319 -0.93 -6.09 8.75
N ASP A 320 -0.40 -6.20 9.96
CA ASP A 320 -0.52 -7.39 10.79
C ASP A 320 -1.67 -7.24 11.78
N ILE A 321 -2.45 -8.32 11.93
CA ILE A 321 -3.57 -8.40 12.86
C ILE A 321 -3.28 -9.61 13.74
N GLU A 322 -3.00 -9.36 15.01
CA GLU A 322 -2.59 -10.38 15.98
C GLU A 322 -3.72 -10.66 16.97
N VAL A 323 -4.00 -11.94 17.20
CA VAL A 323 -4.83 -12.39 18.31
C VAL A 323 -3.92 -12.94 19.40
N ILE A 324 -3.76 -12.17 20.48
CA ILE A 324 -2.83 -12.50 21.56
C ILE A 324 -3.61 -13.03 22.76
N LYS A 325 -3.27 -14.23 23.21
CA LYS A 325 -3.77 -14.75 24.49
C LYS A 325 -2.97 -14.12 25.63
N ALA A 326 -3.63 -13.28 26.42
CA ALA A 326 -3.06 -12.66 27.61
C ALA A 326 -3.38 -13.46 28.89
N PRO A 327 -2.55 -13.37 29.95
CA PRO A 327 -2.82 -13.99 31.25
C PRO A 327 -4.07 -13.44 31.97
N ALA A 328 -4.42 -12.18 31.69
CA ALA A 328 -5.57 -11.46 32.24
C ALA A 328 -6.09 -10.45 31.20
N PRO A 329 -7.30 -9.88 31.37
CA PRO A 329 -7.82 -8.85 30.48
C PRO A 329 -6.84 -7.67 30.37
N VAL A 330 -6.41 -7.35 29.14
CA VAL A 330 -5.45 -6.26 28.87
C VAL A 330 -6.16 -4.92 29.00
N ASN A 331 -5.50 -3.94 29.62
CA ASN A 331 -6.01 -2.58 29.71
C ASN A 331 -6.06 -1.96 28.30
N PRO A 332 -7.23 -1.52 27.81
CA PRO A 332 -7.35 -0.93 26.48
C PRO A 332 -6.60 0.41 26.37
N ARG A 333 -6.23 1.05 27.48
CA ARG A 333 -5.44 2.28 27.51
C ARG A 333 -3.95 1.96 27.48
N ARG A 334 -3.36 1.88 26.28
CA ARG A 334 -1.93 1.57 26.09
C ARG A 334 -0.94 2.51 26.81
N GLY A 335 -1.36 3.73 27.17
CA GLY A 335 -0.53 4.68 27.92
C GLY A 335 -0.61 4.54 29.46
N ASP A 336 -1.43 3.62 29.96
CA ASP A 336 -1.55 3.36 31.40
C ASP A 336 -0.36 2.51 31.90
N LYS A 337 0.08 2.74 33.14
CA LYS A 337 1.12 1.91 33.78
C LYS A 337 0.60 0.50 34.08
N THR A 338 -0.72 0.35 34.18
CA THR A 338 -1.38 -0.90 34.51
C THR A 338 -1.69 -1.66 33.23
N VAL A 339 -0.91 -2.70 32.95
CA VAL A 339 -1.01 -3.49 31.70
C VAL A 339 -2.25 -4.39 31.69
N TYR A 340 -2.61 -4.96 32.83
CA TYR A 340 -3.79 -5.80 32.99
C TYR A 340 -4.83 -5.09 33.85
N LEU A 341 -6.10 -5.24 33.51
CA LEU A 341 -7.17 -4.83 34.38
C LEU A 341 -7.14 -5.72 35.64
N GLU A 342 -7.29 -5.11 36.82
CA GLU A 342 -7.43 -5.86 38.06
C GLU A 342 -8.69 -6.73 37.98
N ASP A 343 -8.53 -8.05 37.93
CA ASP A 343 -9.64 -8.98 38.02
C ASP A 343 -9.86 -9.30 39.51
N GLU A 344 -10.96 -8.81 40.09
CA GLU A 344 -11.36 -9.13 41.47
C GLU A 344 -11.44 -10.66 41.71
N ARG A 345 -11.59 -11.48 40.67
CA ARG A 345 -11.62 -12.95 40.77
C ARG A 345 -10.25 -13.59 41.02
N PHE A 346 -9.15 -12.94 40.65
CA PHE A 346 -7.79 -13.43 40.95
C PHE A 346 -7.33 -13.05 42.37
N SER A 347 -7.92 -12.03 42.98
CA SER A 347 -7.62 -11.64 44.37
C SER A 347 -8.14 -12.64 45.42
N LYS A 348 -9.14 -13.46 45.07
CA LYS A 348 -9.80 -14.40 45.99
C LYS A 348 -9.21 -15.81 46.01
N SER A 349 -8.26 -16.15 45.14
CA SER A 349 -7.66 -17.49 45.10
C SER A 349 -6.37 -17.63 45.91
N HIS A 350 -5.92 -16.59 46.62
CA HIS A 350 -4.71 -16.61 47.47
C HIS A 350 -5.00 -16.28 48.94
N GLY A 351 -6.25 -16.39 49.37
CA GLY A 351 -6.69 -16.01 50.72
C GLY A 351 -7.40 -17.11 51.50
N GLU A 352 -7.11 -18.39 51.25
CA GLU A 352 -7.58 -19.51 52.08
C GLU A 352 -6.78 -20.80 51.75
N ALA A 353 -5.56 -20.88 52.27
CA ALA A 353 -4.83 -22.13 52.51
C ALA A 353 -3.84 -21.89 53.66
N ASP A 354 -4.31 -22.29 54.85
CA ASP A 354 -3.68 -22.46 56.17
C ASP A 354 -2.98 -21.27 56.87
#